data_AF-A0A7S0P1Z7-F1
#
_entry.id   AF-A0A7S0P1Z7-F1
#
_cell.length_a   1.000
_cell.length_b   1.000
_cell.length_c   1.000
_cell.angle_alpha   90.00
_cell.angle_beta   90.00
_cell.angle_gamma   90.00
#
_symmetry.space_group_name_H-M   'P 1'
#
loop_
_entity.id
_entity.type
_entity.pdbx_description
1 polymer ?
#
loop_
_entity_poly.entity_id
_entity_poly.type
_entity_poly.pdbx_seq_one_letter_code
_entity_poly.pdbx_strand_id
1 'polypeptide(L)'
;FKHSGSGKVSHAELVDAVAGRATTWNIKPENMEKFFQRADIDGSGALEWEQFRALGHKVKKLATISQVSTYILARLMIWDAAMSTFWVVLAFVFAYNFLGPDECWQIAPSFLKYVLVILSSGMALWQFRLTISVLLTIIALFSFFPFLILKVPVVGISLLRIRQTAYDQAGNTRRLLTSQQRELKWLAQQKEKEKARKREEERARKYRPRRS
;
A
#
# COMPACT_ATOMS: atom_id res chain seq x y z
N PHE A 1 24.55 -21.80 -4.52
CA PHE A 1 23.70 -22.70 -5.33
C PHE A 1 24.56 -23.81 -5.92
N LYS A 2 24.79 -24.90 -5.18
CA LYS A 2 25.29 -26.20 -5.66
C LYS A 2 25.57 -27.08 -4.43
N HIS A 3 24.55 -27.72 -3.89
CA HIS A 3 24.77 -28.88 -3.01
C HIS A 3 24.40 -30.20 -3.70
N SER A 4 23.58 -30.18 -4.77
CA SER A 4 23.20 -31.41 -5.48
C SER A 4 23.89 -31.69 -6.81
N GLY A 5 24.72 -30.80 -7.37
CA GLY A 5 25.42 -31.01 -8.66
C GLY A 5 24.50 -31.20 -9.89
N SER A 6 23.18 -31.21 -9.70
CA SER A 6 22.16 -31.63 -10.68
C SER A 6 21.69 -30.54 -11.64
N GLY A 7 22.10 -29.28 -11.40
CA GLY A 7 21.59 -28.13 -12.14
C GLY A 7 20.15 -27.74 -11.79
N LYS A 8 19.50 -28.44 -10.85
CA LYS A 8 18.14 -28.16 -10.35
C LYS A 8 18.19 -27.64 -8.91
N VAL A 9 17.24 -26.78 -8.55
CA VAL A 9 17.13 -26.20 -7.21
C VAL A 9 15.90 -26.76 -6.52
N SER A 10 16.11 -27.52 -5.44
CA SER A 10 15.01 -28.06 -4.64
C SER A 10 14.34 -26.97 -3.78
N HIS A 11 13.12 -27.23 -3.32
CA HIS A 11 12.39 -26.30 -2.45
C HIS A 11 13.17 -25.95 -1.18
N ALA A 12 13.79 -26.95 -0.53
CA ALA A 12 14.57 -26.75 0.69
C ALA A 12 15.81 -25.88 0.44
N GLU A 13 16.53 -26.12 -0.66
CA GLU A 13 17.67 -25.29 -1.06
C GLU A 13 17.25 -23.86 -1.42
N LEU A 14 16.05 -23.68 -2.01
CA LEU A 14 15.51 -22.35 -2.31
C LEU A 14 15.16 -21.59 -1.03
N VAL A 15 14.49 -22.25 -0.08
CA VAL A 15 14.10 -21.64 1.19
C VAL A 15 15.33 -21.23 1.98
N ASP A 16 16.36 -22.08 2.05
CA ASP A 16 17.61 -21.77 2.76
C ASP A 16 18.38 -20.63 2.06
N ALA A 17 18.48 -20.66 0.73
CA ALA A 17 19.16 -19.62 -0.04
C ALA A 17 18.45 -18.25 0.05
N VAL A 18 17.13 -18.24 0.22
CA VAL A 18 16.37 -17.00 0.37
C VAL A 18 16.21 -16.62 1.84
N ALA A 19 16.28 -17.53 2.81
CA ALA A 19 16.26 -17.19 4.23
C ALA A 19 17.36 -16.16 4.57
N GLY A 20 18.57 -16.34 4.01
CA GLY A 20 19.67 -15.37 4.16
C GLY A 20 19.43 -14.01 3.48
N ARG A 21 18.44 -13.87 2.61
CA ARG A 21 18.05 -12.61 1.91
C ARG A 21 16.58 -12.20 2.15
N ALA A 22 15.84 -12.96 2.96
CA ALA A 22 14.39 -12.81 3.13
C ALA A 22 14.07 -11.49 3.84
N THR A 23 14.95 -11.08 4.76
CA THR A 23 14.93 -9.76 5.41
C THR A 23 15.13 -8.62 4.40
N THR A 24 15.99 -8.80 3.40
CA THR A 24 16.21 -7.79 2.35
C THR A 24 15.01 -7.66 1.41
N TRP A 25 14.32 -8.76 1.12
CA TRP A 25 13.25 -8.81 0.11
C TRP A 25 11.83 -8.77 0.72
N ASN A 26 11.73 -8.75 2.05
CA ASN A 26 10.48 -8.71 2.80
C ASN A 26 9.47 -9.79 2.37
N ILE A 27 9.98 -11.00 2.09
CA ILE A 27 9.16 -12.12 1.63
C ILE A 27 8.80 -12.96 2.85
N LYS A 28 7.50 -13.05 3.15
CA LYS A 28 7.02 -13.98 4.17
C LYS A 28 7.25 -15.43 3.71
N PRO A 29 7.73 -16.33 4.58
CA PRO A 29 7.98 -17.73 4.24
C PRO A 29 6.73 -18.44 3.68
N GLU A 30 5.54 -18.09 4.18
CA GLU A 30 4.25 -18.60 3.69
C GLU A 30 3.95 -18.27 2.22
N ASN A 31 4.44 -17.13 1.73
CA ASN A 31 4.27 -16.75 0.33
C ASN A 31 5.25 -17.49 -0.57
N MET A 32 6.36 -17.98 -0.01
CA MET A 32 7.45 -18.57 -0.74
C MET A 32 7.11 -19.94 -1.31
N GLU A 33 6.39 -20.75 -0.53
CA GLU A 33 5.78 -22.02 -0.98
C GLU A 33 4.87 -21.79 -2.21
N LYS A 34 4.01 -20.77 -2.16
CA LYS A 34 3.11 -20.42 -3.28
C LYS A 34 3.88 -19.89 -4.49
N PHE A 35 5.02 -19.25 -4.28
CA PHE A 35 5.90 -18.80 -5.37
C PHE A 35 6.61 -19.98 -6.03
N PHE A 36 7.05 -20.96 -5.24
CA PHE A 36 7.66 -22.19 -5.73
C PHE A 36 6.68 -23.00 -6.58
N GLN A 37 5.49 -23.29 -6.03
CA GLN A 37 4.43 -24.05 -6.74
C GLN A 37 3.95 -23.38 -8.04
N ARG A 38 4.11 -22.06 -8.17
CA ARG A 38 3.78 -21.34 -9.42
C ARG A 38 4.92 -21.29 -10.43
N ALA A 39 6.15 -21.46 -9.98
CA ALA A 39 7.33 -21.44 -10.84
C ALA A 39 7.67 -22.84 -11.35
N ASP A 40 7.33 -23.88 -10.58
CA ASP A 40 7.36 -25.28 -10.97
C ASP A 40 6.18 -25.58 -11.91
N ILE A 41 6.40 -25.35 -13.21
CA ILE A 41 5.36 -25.50 -14.25
C ILE A 41 5.13 -26.98 -14.55
N ASP A 42 6.18 -27.78 -14.44
CA ASP A 42 6.23 -29.20 -14.73
C ASP A 42 5.84 -30.07 -13.51
N GLY A 43 5.74 -29.49 -12.32
CA GLY A 43 5.36 -30.20 -11.09
C GLY A 43 6.43 -31.20 -10.66
N SER A 44 7.69 -30.95 -11.01
CA SER A 44 8.80 -31.87 -10.76
C SER A 44 9.33 -31.79 -9.32
N GLY A 45 8.87 -30.82 -8.53
CA GLY A 45 9.35 -30.59 -7.17
C GLY A 45 10.75 -29.96 -7.12
N ALA A 46 11.32 -29.57 -8.27
CA ALA A 46 12.61 -28.90 -8.37
C ALA A 46 12.59 -27.87 -9.50
N LEU A 47 13.14 -26.69 -9.27
CA LEU A 47 13.21 -25.64 -10.28
C LEU A 47 14.42 -25.83 -11.18
N GLU A 48 14.18 -25.87 -12.50
CA GLU A 48 15.25 -25.72 -13.47
C GLU A 48 15.74 -24.27 -13.54
N TRP A 49 16.96 -24.07 -14.04
CA TRP A 49 17.63 -22.77 -14.04
C TRP A 49 16.81 -21.65 -14.69
N GLU A 50 16.11 -21.94 -15.79
CA GLU A 50 15.25 -20.96 -16.47
C GLU A 50 14.05 -20.55 -15.63
N GLN A 51 13.40 -21.51 -14.97
CA GLN A 51 12.27 -21.28 -14.06
C GLN A 51 12.72 -20.47 -12.84
N PHE A 52 13.88 -20.81 -12.27
CA PHE A 52 14.49 -20.09 -11.17
C PHE A 52 14.81 -18.63 -11.55
N ARG A 53 15.39 -18.40 -12.74
CA ARG A 53 15.70 -17.05 -13.24
C ARG A 53 14.43 -16.21 -13.44
N ALA A 54 13.38 -16.81 -14.01
CA ALA A 54 12.09 -16.15 -14.18
C ALA A 54 11.44 -15.79 -12.84
N LEU A 55 11.54 -16.68 -11.84
CA LEU A 55 11.07 -16.43 -10.49
C LEU A 55 11.84 -15.27 -9.84
N GLY A 56 13.17 -15.30 -9.88
CA GLY A 56 14.01 -14.24 -9.33
C GLY A 56 13.70 -12.86 -9.91
N HIS A 57 13.44 -12.78 -11.22
CA HIS A 57 13.08 -11.52 -11.88
C HIS A 57 11.70 -11.00 -11.46
N LYS A 58 10.72 -11.89 -11.24
CA LYS A 58 9.38 -11.52 -10.72
C LYS A 58 9.46 -11.05 -9.28
N VAL A 59 10.19 -11.76 -8.44
CA VAL A 59 10.37 -11.43 -7.02
C VAL A 59 11.08 -10.09 -6.85
N LYS A 60 12.17 -9.85 -7.60
CA LYS A 60 12.87 -8.55 -7.60
C LYS A 60 11.94 -7.41 -7.97
N LYS A 61 11.12 -7.57 -9.02
CA LYS A 61 10.15 -6.55 -9.46
C LYS A 61 9.10 -6.25 -8.40
N LEU A 62 8.56 -7.26 -7.72
CA LEU A 62 7.58 -7.07 -6.64
C LEU A 62 8.19 -6.40 -5.41
N ALA A 63 9.40 -6.81 -5.01
CA ALA A 63 10.15 -6.19 -3.92
C ALA A 63 10.42 -4.70 -4.22
N THR A 64 10.84 -4.37 -5.44
CA THR A 64 11.07 -2.98 -5.85
C THR A 64 9.78 -2.15 -5.82
N ILE A 65 8.64 -2.67 -6.31
CA ILE A 65 7.36 -1.93 -6.28
C ILE A 65 6.89 -1.67 -4.85
N SER A 66 7.02 -2.66 -3.96
CA SER A 66 6.67 -2.53 -2.54
C SER A 66 7.55 -1.50 -1.81
N GLN A 67 8.86 -1.53 -2.05
CA GLN A 67 9.81 -0.56 -1.47
C GLN A 67 9.58 0.85 -1.99
N VAL A 68 9.34 1.03 -3.30
CA VAL A 68 9.07 2.34 -3.91
C VAL A 68 7.77 2.95 -3.36
N SER A 69 6.71 2.14 -3.21
CA SER A 69 5.44 2.57 -2.60
C SER A 69 5.64 3.10 -1.17
N THR A 70 6.36 2.35 -0.33
CA THR A 70 6.58 2.71 1.08
C THR A 70 7.46 3.96 1.21
N TYR A 71 8.49 4.10 0.37
CA TYR A 71 9.37 5.27 0.36
C TYR A 71 8.65 6.56 -0.06
N ILE A 72 7.83 6.49 -1.11
CA ILE A 72 7.05 7.64 -1.58
C ILE A 72 6.05 8.06 -0.51
N LEU A 73 5.37 7.11 0.13
CA LEU A 73 4.42 7.39 1.20
C LEU A 73 5.10 8.06 2.41
N ALA A 74 6.27 7.57 2.83
CA ALA A 74 7.04 8.17 3.92
C ALA A 74 7.48 9.61 3.60
N ARG A 75 7.93 9.88 2.37
CA ARG A 75 8.28 11.24 1.95
C ARG A 75 7.08 12.17 1.90
N LEU A 76 5.93 11.67 1.45
CA LEU A 76 4.68 12.42 1.46
C LEU A 76 4.25 12.78 2.88
N MET A 77 4.40 11.88 3.85
CA MET A 77 4.09 12.16 5.26
C MET A 77 5.05 13.20 5.86
N ILE A 78 6.35 13.12 5.55
CA ILE A 78 7.33 14.13 6.00
C ILE A 78 7.01 15.50 5.39
N TRP A 79 6.68 15.52 4.10
CA TRP A 79 6.30 16.75 3.40
C TRP A 79 5.04 17.38 3.98
N ASP A 80 4.03 16.56 4.26
CA ASP A 80 2.77 16.99 4.90
C ASP A 80 3.01 17.60 6.29
N ALA A 81 3.83 16.96 7.12
CA ALA A 81 4.22 17.49 8.42
C ALA A 81 5.00 18.82 8.27
N ALA A 82 5.90 18.91 7.29
CA ALA A 82 6.67 20.13 7.02
C ALA A 82 5.77 21.29 6.57
N MET A 83 4.83 21.05 5.64
CA MET A 83 3.89 22.06 5.17
C MET A 83 2.93 22.50 6.28
N SER A 84 2.42 21.55 7.07
CA SER A 84 1.57 21.86 8.22
C SER A 84 2.30 22.76 9.23
N THR A 85 3.55 22.42 9.55
CA THR A 85 4.39 23.23 10.45
C THR A 85 4.63 24.63 9.88
N PHE A 86 4.96 24.72 8.58
CA PHE A 86 5.17 25.98 7.88
C PHE A 86 3.94 26.89 7.96
N TRP A 87 2.75 26.37 7.65
CA TRP A 87 1.50 27.11 7.70
C TRP A 87 1.13 27.55 9.12
N VAL A 88 1.41 26.72 10.12
CA VAL A 88 1.21 27.09 11.53
C VAL A 88 2.07 28.30 11.91
N VAL A 89 3.37 28.25 11.60
CA VAL A 89 4.29 29.36 11.87
C VAL A 89 3.84 30.62 11.13
N LEU A 90 3.48 30.50 9.85
CA LEU A 90 3.03 31.64 9.05
C LEU A 90 1.76 32.30 9.63
N ALA A 91 0.80 31.51 10.12
CA ALA A 91 -0.40 32.03 10.75
C ALA A 91 -0.10 32.78 12.05
N PHE A 92 0.85 32.30 12.87
CA PHE A 92 1.29 33.05 14.06
C PHE A 92 2.00 34.35 13.69
N VAL A 93 2.82 34.36 12.64
CA VAL A 93 3.46 35.58 12.13
C VAL A 93 2.40 36.56 11.62
N PHE A 94 1.41 36.09 10.87
CA PHE A 94 0.30 36.91 10.42
C PHE A 94 -0.50 37.48 11.59
N ALA A 95 -0.82 36.65 12.58
CA ALA A 95 -1.51 37.08 13.79
C ALA A 95 -0.71 38.14 14.56
N TYR A 96 0.61 38.01 14.65
CA TYR A 96 1.47 39.00 15.28
C TYR A 96 1.52 40.33 14.53
N ASN A 97 1.45 40.33 13.20
CA ASN A 97 1.58 41.57 12.42
C ASN A 97 0.24 42.30 12.19
N PHE A 98 -0.89 41.57 12.18
CA PHE A 98 -2.15 42.13 11.66
C PHE A 98 -3.38 41.97 12.56
N LEU A 99 -3.41 40.98 13.46
CA LEU A 99 -4.62 40.64 14.22
C LEU A 99 -4.45 40.75 15.74
N GLY A 100 -3.22 40.93 16.22
CA GLY A 100 -2.90 40.91 17.64
C GLY A 100 -3.61 42.02 18.41
N PRO A 101 -4.13 41.74 19.61
CA PRO A 101 -4.61 42.80 20.49
C PRO A 101 -3.47 43.73 20.89
N ASP A 102 -3.71 45.04 20.91
CA ASP A 102 -2.70 46.05 21.28
C ASP A 102 -2.05 45.77 22.65
N GLU A 103 -2.86 45.27 23.60
CA GLU A 103 -2.43 44.85 24.93
C GLU A 103 -1.32 43.79 24.89
N CYS A 104 -1.40 42.86 23.93
CA CYS A 104 -0.42 41.79 23.76
C CYS A 104 0.90 42.31 23.16
N TRP A 105 0.84 43.28 22.26
CA TRP A 105 2.03 43.91 21.68
C TRP A 105 2.78 44.77 22.68
N GLN A 106 2.06 45.43 23.59
CA GLN A 106 2.69 46.22 24.67
C GLN A 106 3.41 45.33 25.69
N ILE A 107 2.82 44.18 26.05
CA ILE A 107 3.42 43.23 26.99
C ILE A 107 4.58 42.46 26.35
N ALA A 108 4.47 42.16 25.05
CA ALA A 108 5.42 41.31 24.34
C ALA A 108 5.78 41.88 22.96
N PRO A 109 6.71 42.85 22.90
CA PRO A 109 7.14 43.49 21.65
C PRO A 109 8.00 42.58 20.76
N SER A 110 8.29 41.35 21.19
CA SER A 110 8.99 40.36 20.38
C SER A 110 8.10 39.17 20.08
N PHE A 111 8.17 38.68 18.84
CA PHE A 111 7.34 37.59 18.32
C PHE A 111 7.27 36.36 19.23
N LEU A 112 8.42 35.87 19.72
CA LEU A 112 8.46 34.68 20.58
C LEU A 112 7.78 34.91 21.93
N LYS A 113 7.94 36.09 22.53
CA LYS A 113 7.24 36.45 23.76
C LYS A 113 5.73 36.56 23.52
N TYR A 114 5.34 37.11 22.38
CA TYR A 114 3.93 37.23 21.99
C TYR A 114 3.26 35.86 21.85
N VAL A 115 3.91 34.92 21.16
CA VAL A 115 3.43 33.53 21.04
C VAL A 115 3.32 32.88 22.43
N LEU A 116 4.31 33.07 23.30
CA LEU A 116 4.30 32.48 24.64
C LEU A 116 3.17 33.05 25.51
N VAL A 117 2.96 34.37 25.47
CA VAL A 117 1.85 35.06 26.13
C VAL A 117 0.52 34.56 25.59
N ILE A 118 0.37 34.43 24.27
CA ILE A 118 -0.85 33.88 23.69
C ILE A 118 -1.10 32.47 24.19
N LEU A 119 -0.08 31.62 24.35
CA LEU A 119 -0.24 30.23 24.80
C LEU A 119 -0.46 30.11 26.32
N SER A 120 0.08 31.03 27.13
CA SER A 120 -0.06 31.02 28.59
C SER A 120 -1.29 31.76 29.12
N SER A 121 -1.75 32.80 28.42
CA SER A 121 -2.85 33.67 28.85
C SER A 121 -4.21 32.99 28.58
N GLY A 122 -4.75 32.29 29.57
CA GLY A 122 -5.95 31.43 29.47
C GLY A 122 -7.24 32.10 28.93
N MET A 123 -8.22 32.35 29.80
CA MET A 123 -9.57 32.84 29.42
C MET A 123 -9.58 34.24 28.78
N ALA A 124 -8.58 35.08 29.09
CA ALA A 124 -8.53 36.48 28.64
C ALA A 124 -8.38 36.64 27.11
N LEU A 125 -7.73 35.68 26.43
CA LEU A 125 -7.52 35.70 24.98
C LEU A 125 -8.27 34.58 24.25
N TRP A 126 -9.30 34.01 24.89
CA TRP A 126 -10.01 32.84 24.39
C TRP A 126 -10.56 33.02 22.97
N GLN A 127 -11.29 34.13 22.72
CA GLN A 127 -11.89 34.41 21.41
C GLN A 127 -10.83 34.53 20.30
N PHE A 128 -9.70 35.18 20.61
CA PHE A 128 -8.59 35.35 19.69
C PHE A 128 -7.90 34.01 19.36
N ARG A 129 -7.68 33.16 20.36
CA ARG A 129 -7.17 31.80 20.16
C ARG A 129 -8.10 30.98 19.28
N LEU A 130 -9.41 31.07 19.49
CA LEU A 130 -10.42 30.36 18.72
C LEU A 130 -10.37 30.79 17.23
N THR A 131 -10.23 32.08 16.96
CA THR A 131 -10.05 32.62 15.60
C THR A 131 -8.77 32.10 14.94
N ILE A 132 -7.63 32.10 15.64
CA ILE A 132 -6.38 31.52 15.14
C ILE A 132 -6.53 30.02 14.86
N SER A 133 -7.14 29.27 15.78
CA SER A 133 -7.35 27.83 15.62
C SER A 133 -8.27 27.51 14.45
N VAL A 134 -9.33 28.28 14.22
CA VAL A 134 -10.21 28.11 13.05
C VAL A 134 -9.46 28.41 11.75
N LEU A 135 -8.68 29.50 11.70
CA LEU A 135 -7.87 29.84 10.52
C LEU A 135 -6.87 28.73 10.19
N LEU A 136 -6.16 28.22 11.20
CA LEU A 136 -5.24 27.10 11.07
C LEU A 136 -5.93 25.82 10.59
N THR A 137 -7.13 25.55 11.11
CA THR A 137 -7.91 24.38 10.71
C THR A 137 -8.35 24.47 9.25
N ILE A 138 -8.75 25.65 8.78
CA ILE A 138 -9.08 25.88 7.37
C ILE A 138 -7.85 25.67 6.48
N ILE A 139 -6.71 26.28 6.83
CA ILE A 139 -5.46 26.12 6.07
C ILE A 139 -5.00 24.65 6.06
N ALA A 140 -5.12 23.95 7.19
CA ALA A 140 -4.86 22.53 7.29
C ALA A 140 -5.81 21.74 6.36
N LEU A 141 -7.12 21.98 6.41
CA LEU A 141 -8.09 21.31 5.54
C LEU A 141 -7.77 21.49 4.05
N PHE A 142 -7.37 22.70 3.64
CA PHE A 142 -6.92 22.96 2.26
C PHE A 142 -5.60 22.26 1.93
N SER A 143 -4.68 22.16 2.88
CA SER A 143 -3.39 21.46 2.72
C SER A 143 -3.56 19.94 2.69
N PHE A 144 -4.55 19.40 3.39
CA PHE A 144 -4.93 17.98 3.40
C PHE A 144 -5.85 17.58 2.24
N PHE A 145 -6.46 18.56 1.55
CA PHE A 145 -7.38 18.31 0.44
C PHE A 145 -6.76 17.51 -0.73
N PRO A 146 -5.50 17.77 -1.17
CA PRO A 146 -4.83 16.95 -2.18
C PRO A 146 -4.68 15.49 -1.75
N PHE A 147 -4.49 15.24 -0.45
CA PHE A 147 -4.40 13.88 0.09
C PHE A 147 -5.76 13.19 0.14
N LEU A 148 -6.84 13.89 0.47
CA LEU A 148 -8.19 13.35 0.37
C LEU A 148 -8.54 12.96 -1.07
N ILE A 149 -8.18 13.77 -2.06
CA ILE A 149 -8.39 13.46 -3.48
C ILE A 149 -7.62 12.19 -3.88
N LEU A 150 -6.38 12.04 -3.43
CA LEU A 150 -5.54 10.88 -3.77
C LEU A 150 -5.90 9.60 -3.00
N LYS A 151 -6.44 9.74 -1.77
CA LYS A 151 -6.78 8.62 -0.89
C LYS A 151 -8.23 8.15 -1.06
N VAL A 152 -9.12 9.01 -1.56
CA VAL A 152 -10.50 8.64 -1.92
C VAL A 152 -10.51 8.12 -3.35
N PRO A 153 -10.67 6.80 -3.57
CA PRO A 153 -10.57 6.20 -4.90
C PRO A 153 -11.61 6.73 -5.89
N VAL A 154 -12.71 7.35 -5.43
CA VAL A 154 -13.75 7.88 -6.32
C VAL A 154 -13.37 9.26 -6.90
N VAL A 155 -12.77 10.13 -6.09
CA VAL A 155 -12.51 11.53 -6.46
C VAL A 155 -11.23 11.65 -7.28
N GLY A 156 -10.14 10.99 -6.86
CA GLY A 156 -8.88 11.00 -7.60
C GLY A 156 -8.97 10.40 -9.00
N ILE A 157 -9.83 9.38 -9.19
CA ILE A 157 -10.04 8.73 -10.49
C ILE A 157 -10.80 9.64 -11.45
N SER A 158 -11.79 10.37 -10.95
CA SER A 158 -12.61 11.29 -11.76
C SER A 158 -11.84 12.56 -12.13
N LEU A 159 -11.01 13.08 -11.22
CA LEU A 159 -10.29 14.35 -11.42
C LEU A 159 -8.96 14.17 -12.20
N LEU A 160 -8.20 13.10 -11.95
CA LEU A 160 -6.83 12.91 -12.48
C LEU A 160 -6.71 11.85 -13.59
N ARG A 161 -7.83 11.24 -14.03
CA ARG A 161 -7.85 10.14 -15.03
C ARG A 161 -6.86 9.00 -14.73
N ILE A 162 -6.56 8.75 -13.47
CA ILE A 162 -5.68 7.64 -13.07
C ILE A 162 -6.44 6.34 -13.32
N ARG A 163 -5.90 5.45 -14.17
CA ARG A 163 -6.54 4.17 -14.54
C ARG A 163 -6.77 3.31 -13.29
N GLN A 164 -8.00 2.80 -13.11
CA GLN A 164 -8.37 1.95 -11.98
C GLN A 164 -7.42 0.74 -11.83
N THR A 165 -6.73 0.68 -10.70
CA THR A 165 -6.03 -0.51 -10.22
C THR A 165 -6.82 -1.10 -9.06
N ALA A 166 -7.30 -2.34 -9.21
CA ALA A 166 -7.87 -3.08 -8.08
C ALA A 166 -6.73 -3.75 -7.30
N TYR A 167 -6.85 -3.78 -5.97
CA TYR A 167 -5.97 -4.56 -5.10
C TYR A 167 -6.66 -5.88 -4.80
N ASP A 168 -5.96 -7.01 -4.99
CA ASP A 168 -6.45 -8.28 -4.44
C ASP A 168 -6.25 -8.31 -2.91
N GLN A 169 -6.85 -9.30 -2.22
CA GLN A 169 -6.67 -9.47 -0.76
C GLN A 169 -5.21 -9.66 -0.34
N ALA A 170 -4.30 -9.94 -1.29
CA ALA A 170 -2.86 -10.04 -1.07
C ALA A 170 -2.11 -8.73 -1.42
N GLY A 171 -2.81 -7.63 -1.68
CA GLY A 171 -2.24 -6.31 -1.96
C GLY A 171 -1.61 -6.16 -3.35
N ASN A 172 -1.78 -7.13 -4.26
CA ASN A 172 -1.22 -7.02 -5.60
C ASN A 172 -2.08 -6.14 -6.50
N THR A 173 -1.44 -5.27 -7.28
CA THR A 173 -2.10 -4.47 -8.29
C THR A 173 -2.58 -5.37 -9.43
N ARG A 174 -3.90 -5.45 -9.60
CA ARG A 174 -4.54 -6.09 -10.74
C ARG A 174 -5.24 -5.04 -11.58
N ARG A 175 -5.10 -5.17 -12.90
CA ARG A 175 -6.02 -4.50 -13.81
C ARG A 175 -7.40 -5.09 -13.61
N LEU A 176 -8.41 -4.24 -13.45
CA LEU A 176 -9.80 -4.69 -13.50
C LEU A 176 -10.05 -5.32 -14.87
N LEU A 177 -10.68 -6.49 -14.86
CA LEU A 177 -11.13 -7.15 -16.08
C LEU A 177 -12.25 -6.29 -16.68
N THR A 178 -12.19 -6.06 -18.00
CA THR A 178 -13.30 -5.44 -18.72
C THR A 178 -14.55 -6.33 -18.62
N SER A 179 -15.74 -5.78 -18.87
CA SER A 179 -17.00 -6.55 -18.79
C SER A 179 -16.97 -7.81 -19.65
N GLN A 180 -16.46 -7.73 -20.88
CA GLN A 180 -16.28 -8.90 -21.76
C GLN A 180 -15.31 -9.93 -21.18
N GLN A 181 -14.20 -9.49 -20.59
CA GLN A 181 -13.22 -10.41 -19.99
C GLN A 181 -13.76 -11.09 -18.72
N ARG A 182 -14.61 -10.42 -17.95
CA ARG A 182 -15.30 -11.03 -16.79
C ARG A 182 -16.24 -12.14 -17.22
N GLU A 183 -17.00 -11.91 -18.29
CA GLU A 183 -17.94 -12.88 -18.84
C GLU A 183 -17.22 -14.12 -19.39
N LEU A 184 -16.14 -13.91 -20.16
CA LEU A 184 -15.28 -15.01 -20.64
C LEU A 184 -14.67 -15.82 -19.49
N LYS A 185 -14.22 -15.14 -18.42
CA LYS A 185 -13.68 -15.82 -17.23
C LYS A 185 -14.76 -16.62 -16.50
N TRP A 186 -15.97 -16.07 -16.38
CA TRP A 186 -17.10 -16.76 -15.76
C TRP A 186 -17.49 -18.02 -16.54
N LEU A 187 -17.58 -17.91 -17.87
CA LEU A 187 -17.85 -19.06 -18.75
C LEU A 187 -16.77 -20.14 -18.65
N ALA A 188 -15.49 -19.74 -18.58
CA ALA A 188 -14.38 -20.67 -18.39
C ALA A 188 -14.49 -21.42 -17.06
N GLN A 189 -14.82 -20.72 -15.96
CA GLN A 189 -15.02 -21.33 -14.65
C GLN A 189 -16.21 -22.30 -14.64
N GLN A 190 -17.30 -22.00 -15.34
CA GLN A 190 -18.44 -22.91 -15.45
C GLN A 190 -18.07 -24.19 -16.20
N LYS A 191 -17.35 -24.08 -17.33
CA LYS A 191 -16.85 -25.24 -18.08
C LYS A 191 -15.92 -26.11 -17.23
N GLU A 192 -15.07 -25.49 -16.41
CA GLU A 192 -14.15 -26.20 -15.54
C GLU A 192 -14.89 -26.96 -14.42
N LYS A 193 -15.89 -26.34 -13.80
CA LYS A 193 -16.78 -26.99 -12.82
C LYS A 193 -17.53 -28.17 -13.41
N GLU A 194 -18.06 -28.02 -14.63
CA GLU A 194 -18.78 -29.10 -15.30
C GLU A 194 -17.85 -30.28 -15.63
N LYS A 195 -16.62 -30.01 -16.09
CA LYS A 195 -15.60 -31.04 -16.30
C LYS A 195 -15.21 -31.74 -14.99
N ALA A 196 -15.07 -30.99 -13.90
CA ALA A 196 -14.78 -31.56 -12.59
C ALA A 196 -15.91 -32.49 -12.13
N ARG A 197 -17.18 -32.07 -12.28
CA ARG A 197 -18.35 -32.89 -11.93
C ARG A 197 -18.41 -34.18 -12.75
N LYS A 198 -18.18 -34.11 -14.07
CA LYS A 198 -18.12 -35.29 -14.94
C LYS A 198 -17.01 -36.27 -14.54
N ARG A 199 -15.82 -35.77 -14.19
CA ARG A 199 -14.70 -36.60 -13.68
C ARG A 199 -15.05 -37.27 -12.35
N GLU A 200 -15.79 -36.58 -11.49
CA GLU A 200 -16.22 -37.10 -10.20
C GLU A 200 -17.32 -38.17 -10.35
N GLU A 201 -18.28 -37.95 -11.24
CA GLU A 201 -19.30 -38.95 -11.61
C GLU A 201 -18.67 -40.21 -12.23
N GLU A 202 -17.65 -40.06 -13.08
CA GLU A 202 -16.92 -41.16 -13.69
C GLU A 202 -16.11 -41.96 -12.65
N ARG A 203 -15.46 -41.27 -11.71
CA ARG A 203 -14.83 -41.91 -10.54
C ARG A 203 -15.86 -42.68 -9.70
N ALA A 204 -17.01 -42.07 -9.41
CA ALA A 204 -18.07 -42.71 -8.63
C ALA A 204 -18.65 -43.96 -9.32
N ARG A 205 -18.76 -43.97 -10.66
CA ARG A 205 -19.15 -45.16 -11.43
C ARG A 205 -18.12 -46.27 -11.36
N LYS A 206 -16.82 -45.94 -11.41
CA LYS A 206 -15.74 -46.92 -11.38
C LYS A 206 -15.60 -47.63 -10.03
N TYR A 207 -15.94 -46.96 -8.93
CA TYR A 207 -15.87 -47.50 -7.57
C TYR A 207 -17.21 -48.01 -7.02
N ARG A 208 -18.25 -48.14 -7.87
CA ARG A 208 -19.55 -48.67 -7.42
C ARG A 208 -19.39 -50.17 -7.11
N PRO A 209 -19.60 -50.64 -5.88
CA PRO A 209 -19.46 -52.06 -5.55
C PRO A 209 -20.47 -52.87 -6.38
N ARG A 210 -19.99 -53.93 -7.04
CA ARG A 210 -20.88 -54.90 -7.70
C ARG A 210 -21.74 -55.51 -6.58
N ARG A 211 -23.04 -55.21 -6.59
CA ARG A 211 -24.00 -55.88 -5.71
C ARG A 211 -23.95 -57.37 -6.04
N SER A 212 -23.43 -58.16 -5.10
CA SER A 212 -23.54 -59.61 -5.04
C SER A 212 -24.95 -60.00 -4.66
#